data_AF-A0A521H902-F1
#
_entry.id   AF-A0A521H902-F1
#
_cell.length_a   1.000
_cell.length_b   1.000
_cell.length_c   1.000
_cell.angle_alpha   90.00
_cell.angle_beta   90.00
_cell.angle_gamma   90.00
#
_symmetry.space_group_name_H-M   'P 1'
#
loop_
_entity.id
_entity.type
_entity.pdbx_description
1 polymer ?
#
loop_
_entity_poly.entity_id
_entity_poly.type
_entity_poly.pdbx_seq_one_letter_code
_entity_poly.pdbx_strand_id
1 'polypeptide(L)'
;MTKLAVSRTIAIILLVLNLSLISLLLFKKPPRPEGPRNLIIERLAMDENQVSAYDELIKMHQDQIRLADLQIIKLKKTLYSTLHSDSVGDLKDSLIYKLADAQSKIEEIHYKHFIDIKKLCKPDQIPRFELLTQDLANYFSPKERRRK
;
A
#
# COMPACT_ATOMS: atom_id res chain seq x y z
N MET A 1 34.52 10.55 48.22
CA MET A 1 33.21 10.20 47.60
C MET A 1 33.07 8.69 47.58
N THR A 2 31.97 8.12 48.08
CA THR A 2 31.83 6.67 48.31
C THR A 2 31.61 5.93 46.99
N LYS A 3 32.28 4.78 46.81
CA LYS A 3 32.16 3.92 45.61
C LYS A 3 30.69 3.58 45.27
N LEU A 4 29.85 3.52 46.30
CA LEU A 4 28.41 3.28 46.22
C LEU A 4 27.63 4.44 45.56
N ALA A 5 28.03 5.69 45.80
CA ALA A 5 27.42 6.85 45.17
C ALA A 5 27.77 6.93 43.67
N VAL A 6 29.00 6.53 43.31
CA VAL A 6 29.46 6.48 41.92
C VAL A 6 28.72 5.41 41.13
N SER A 7 28.61 4.18 41.67
CA SER A 7 27.89 3.10 40.98
C SER A 7 26.39 3.39 40.80
N ARG A 8 25.74 3.99 41.81
CA ARG A 8 24.34 4.42 41.72
C ARG A 8 24.13 5.47 40.63
N THR A 9 25.05 6.44 40.53
CA THR A 9 24.98 7.50 39.51
C THR A 9 25.12 6.92 38.11
N ILE A 10 26.07 6.01 37.90
CA ILE A 10 26.27 5.32 36.61
C ILE A 10 25.02 4.50 36.23
N ALA A 11 24.44 3.77 37.18
CA ALA A 11 23.24 2.98 36.92
C ALA A 11 22.04 3.84 36.49
N ILE A 12 21.85 5.01 37.12
CA ILE A 12 20.78 5.95 36.75
C ILE A 12 21.01 6.53 35.36
N ILE A 13 22.24 6.94 35.02
CA ILE A 13 22.58 7.45 33.68
C ILE A 13 22.32 6.39 32.62
N LEU A 14 22.74 5.14 32.87
CA LEU A 14 22.52 4.03 31.95
C LEU A 14 21.03 3.74 31.75
N LEU A 15 20.23 3.82 32.82
CA LEU A 15 18.78 3.65 32.75
C LEU A 15 18.15 4.74 31.86
N VAL A 16 18.49 6.02 32.09
CA VAL A 16 17.97 7.14 31.31
C VAL A 16 18.36 7.03 29.84
N LEU A 17 19.59 6.61 29.54
CA LEU A 17 20.07 6.44 28.18
C LEU A 17 19.31 5.31 27.45
N ASN A 18 19.07 4.19 28.12
CA ASN A 18 18.26 3.09 27.57
C ASN A 18 16.80 3.50 27.37
N LEU A 19 16.18 4.19 28.33
CA LEU A 19 14.82 4.70 28.19
C LEU A 19 14.70 5.71 27.04
N SER A 20 15.70 6.57 26.86
CA SER A 20 15.78 7.51 25.74
C SER A 20 15.85 6.79 24.39
N LEU A 21 16.66 5.74 24.28
CA LEU A 21 16.74 4.91 23.06
C LEU A 21 15.41 4.21 22.75
N ILE A 22 14.78 3.61 23.77
CA ILE A 22 13.46 2.97 23.62
C ILE A 22 12.41 4.00 23.18
N SER A 23 12.39 5.17 23.82
CA SER A 23 11.52 6.29 23.45
C SER A 23 11.72 6.68 21.98
N LEU A 24 12.97 6.90 21.56
CA LEU A 24 13.29 7.28 20.18
C LEU A 24 12.84 6.20 19.17
N LEU A 25 13.01 4.92 19.49
CA LEU A 25 12.57 3.81 18.62
C LEU A 25 11.05 3.67 18.56
N LEU A 26 10.32 3.97 19.65
CA LEU A 26 8.86 3.92 19.67
C LEU A 26 8.21 5.13 18.99
N PHE A 27 8.83 6.32 19.09
CA PHE A 27 8.27 7.56 18.53
C PHE A 27 8.74 7.87 17.10
N LYS A 28 9.88 7.35 16.65
CA LYS A 28 10.25 7.43 15.23
C LYS A 28 9.48 6.38 14.44
N LYS A 29 8.36 6.80 13.83
CA LYS A 29 7.73 6.02 12.76
C LYS A 29 8.78 5.88 11.63
N PRO A 30 9.12 4.65 11.19
CA PRO A 30 9.97 4.51 10.02
C PRO A 30 9.32 5.27 8.86
N PRO A 31 10.09 5.93 7.98
CA PRO A 31 9.53 6.52 6.78
C PRO A 31 8.75 5.40 6.09
N ARG A 32 7.43 5.60 5.95
CA ARG A 32 6.62 4.67 5.16
C ARG A 32 7.31 4.65 3.80
N PRO A 33 7.61 3.47 3.22
CA PRO A 33 8.11 3.43 1.85
C PRO A 33 7.08 4.20 1.03
N GLU A 34 7.46 5.40 0.60
CA GLU A 34 6.57 6.24 -0.17
C GLU A 34 6.30 5.45 -1.44
N GLY A 35 5.02 5.18 -1.69
CA GLY A 35 4.62 4.49 -2.90
C GLY A 35 5.08 5.28 -4.14
N PRO A 36 4.72 4.82 -5.35
CA PRO A 36 5.11 5.50 -6.59
C PRO A 36 4.59 6.95 -6.71
N ARG A 37 3.80 7.45 -5.74
CA ARG A 37 3.30 8.82 -5.65
C ARG A 37 4.35 9.88 -6.02
N ASN A 38 5.45 9.94 -5.28
CA ASN A 38 6.43 11.03 -5.45
C ASN A 38 7.14 10.92 -6.80
N LEU A 39 7.40 9.68 -7.25
CA LEU A 39 7.95 9.42 -8.58
C LEU A 39 7.01 9.88 -9.69
N ILE A 40 5.70 9.68 -9.55
CA ILE A 40 4.70 10.10 -10.54
C ILE A 40 4.59 11.63 -10.56
N ILE A 41 4.58 12.28 -9.39
CA ILE A 41 4.59 13.75 -9.27
C ILE A 41 5.81 14.35 -9.98
N GLU A 42 6.99 13.78 -9.73
CA GLU A 42 8.25 14.24 -10.32
C GLU A 42 8.27 14.00 -11.84
N ARG A 43 7.94 12.78 -12.30
CA ARG A 43 7.96 12.42 -13.72
C ARG A 43 6.99 13.25 -14.55
N LEU A 44 5.82 13.58 -14.00
CA LEU A 44 4.83 14.40 -14.69
C LEU A 44 5.05 15.91 -14.46
N ALA A 45 5.99 16.28 -13.57
CA ALA A 45 6.19 17.63 -13.07
C ALA A 45 4.87 18.32 -12.72
N MET A 46 4.11 17.68 -11.82
CA MET A 46 2.83 18.22 -11.37
C MET A 46 3.02 19.49 -10.56
N ASP A 47 2.12 20.46 -10.75
CA ASP A 47 2.03 21.64 -9.89
C ASP A 47 1.27 21.35 -8.58
N GLU A 48 1.26 22.30 -7.65
CA GLU A 48 0.65 22.14 -6.33
C GLU A 48 -0.85 21.78 -6.39
N ASN A 49 -1.59 22.34 -7.35
CA ASN A 49 -3.02 22.04 -7.51
C ASN A 49 -3.22 20.61 -8.03
N GLN A 50 -2.41 20.19 -9.01
CA GLN A 50 -2.41 18.83 -9.52
C GLN A 50 -2.00 17.82 -8.44
N VAL A 51 -1.03 18.15 -7.59
CA VAL A 51 -0.58 17.29 -6.47
C VAL A 51 -1.71 17.09 -5.46
N SER A 52 -2.42 18.16 -5.09
CA SER A 52 -3.56 18.06 -4.17
C SER A 52 -4.68 17.18 -4.75
N ALA A 53 -5.04 17.36 -6.02
CA ALA A 53 -6.04 16.53 -6.68
C ALA A 53 -5.58 15.07 -6.82
N TYR A 54 -4.29 14.85 -7.12
CA TYR A 54 -3.72 13.52 -7.21
C TYR A 54 -3.75 12.77 -5.87
N ASP A 55 -3.55 13.47 -4.75
CA ASP A 55 -3.65 12.87 -3.41
C ASP A 55 -5.05 12.35 -3.09
N GLU A 56 -6.08 13.05 -3.51
CA GLU A 56 -7.46 12.61 -3.35
C GLU A 56 -7.72 11.36 -4.21
N LEU A 57 -7.25 11.35 -5.46
CA LEU A 57 -7.34 10.18 -6.34
C LEU A 57 -6.61 8.96 -5.75
N ILE A 58 -5.44 9.15 -5.14
CA ILE A 58 -4.70 8.07 -4.48
C ILE A 58 -5.51 7.49 -3.31
N LYS A 59 -6.09 8.33 -2.45
CA LYS A 59 -6.90 7.87 -1.32
C LYS A 59 -8.10 7.06 -1.79
N MET A 60 -8.84 7.58 -2.77
CA MET A 60 -9.98 6.87 -3.37
C MET A 60 -9.57 5.53 -3.97
N HIS A 61 -8.47 5.51 -4.72
CA HIS A 61 -7.94 4.30 -5.32
C HIS A 61 -7.57 3.26 -4.26
N GLN A 62 -6.82 3.66 -3.23
CA GLN A 62 -6.41 2.77 -2.14
C GLN A 62 -7.61 2.17 -1.39
N ASP A 63 -8.67 2.95 -1.17
CA ASP A 63 -9.88 2.47 -0.51
C ASP A 63 -10.64 1.47 -1.38
N GLN A 64 -10.77 1.72 -2.69
CA GLN A 64 -11.40 0.80 -3.63
C GLN A 64 -10.64 -0.53 -3.76
N ILE A 65 -9.31 -0.48 -3.87
CA ILE A 65 -8.47 -1.69 -3.90
C ILE A 65 -8.61 -2.47 -2.60
N ARG A 66 -8.56 -1.79 -1.44
CA ARG A 66 -8.73 -2.44 -0.13
C ARG A 66 -10.06 -3.19 -0.03
N LEU A 67 -11.15 -2.61 -0.52
CA LEU A 67 -12.47 -3.25 -0.50
C LEU A 67 -12.49 -4.51 -1.40
N ALA A 68 -11.92 -4.43 -2.60
CA ALA A 68 -11.82 -5.57 -3.51
C ALA A 68 -10.95 -6.70 -2.93
N ASP A 69 -9.82 -6.36 -2.32
CA ASP A 69 -8.94 -7.34 -1.64
C ASP A 69 -9.65 -8.05 -0.49
N LEU A 70 -10.41 -7.31 0.33
CA LEU A 70 -11.21 -7.90 1.41
C LEU A 70 -12.26 -8.87 0.88
N GLN A 71 -12.89 -8.54 -0.25
CA GLN A 71 -13.83 -9.43 -0.93
C GLN A 71 -13.13 -10.70 -1.44
N ILE A 72 -11.96 -10.59 -2.06
CA ILE A 72 -11.16 -11.74 -2.50
C ILE A 72 -10.79 -12.64 -1.31
N ILE A 73 -10.34 -12.07 -0.20
CA ILE A 73 -10.00 -12.83 1.02
C ILE A 73 -11.23 -13.58 1.54
N LYS A 74 -12.40 -12.93 1.59
CA LYS A 74 -13.66 -13.54 2.04
C LYS A 74 -14.07 -14.69 1.11
N LEU A 75 -14.05 -14.46 -0.20
CA LEU A 75 -14.39 -15.48 -1.20
C LEU A 75 -13.45 -16.69 -1.15
N LYS A 76 -12.14 -16.47 -0.99
CA LYS A 76 -11.16 -17.56 -0.80
C LYS A 76 -11.44 -18.38 0.45
N LYS A 77 -11.75 -17.73 1.57
CA LYS A 77 -12.11 -18.44 2.81
C LYS A 77 -13.35 -19.30 2.62
N THR A 78 -14.39 -18.76 1.97
CA THR A 78 -15.61 -19.52 1.68
C THR A 78 -15.32 -20.68 0.73
N LEU A 79 -14.56 -20.45 -0.35
CA LEU A 79 -14.18 -21.50 -1.30
C LEU A 79 -13.43 -22.65 -0.64
N TYR A 80 -12.50 -22.38 0.27
CA TYR A 80 -11.77 -23.47 0.93
C TYR A 80 -12.58 -24.16 2.01
N SER A 81 -13.55 -23.48 2.62
CA SER A 81 -14.49 -24.12 3.55
C SER A 81 -15.36 -25.20 2.89
N THR A 82 -15.59 -25.11 1.57
CA THR A 82 -16.38 -26.11 0.85
C THR A 82 -15.64 -27.44 0.62
N LEU A 83 -14.32 -27.50 0.86
CA LEU A 83 -13.52 -28.72 0.67
C LEU A 83 -13.89 -29.84 1.66
N HIS A 84 -14.58 -29.52 2.75
CA HIS A 84 -15.01 -30.48 3.76
C HIS A 84 -16.38 -31.13 3.47
N SER A 85 -16.99 -30.84 2.32
CA SER A 85 -18.34 -31.30 1.99
C SER A 85 -18.37 -32.03 0.65
N ASP A 86 -19.08 -33.16 0.59
CA ASP A 86 -19.01 -34.12 -0.52
C ASP A 86 -19.86 -33.72 -1.76
N SER A 87 -20.62 -32.61 -1.73
CA SER A 87 -21.53 -32.23 -2.82
C SER A 87 -21.58 -30.71 -3.11
N VAL A 88 -20.49 -30.13 -3.62
CA VAL A 88 -20.35 -28.66 -3.73
C VAL A 88 -19.97 -28.14 -5.14
N GLY A 89 -20.20 -28.94 -6.19
CA GLY A 89 -19.81 -28.60 -7.58
C GLY A 89 -20.26 -27.20 -8.02
N ASP A 90 -21.56 -26.93 -7.99
CA ASP A 90 -22.15 -25.66 -8.46
C ASP A 90 -21.73 -24.45 -7.60
N LEU A 91 -21.59 -24.64 -6.29
CA LEU A 91 -21.16 -23.57 -5.37
C LEU A 91 -19.67 -23.25 -5.54
N LYS A 92 -18.82 -24.26 -5.79
CA LYS A 92 -17.39 -24.08 -6.09
C LYS A 92 -17.22 -23.23 -7.35
N ASP A 93 -17.93 -23.57 -8.43
CA ASP A 93 -17.84 -22.84 -9.70
C ASP A 93 -18.35 -21.39 -9.56
N SER A 94 -19.43 -21.17 -8.81
CA SER A 94 -19.92 -19.82 -8.50
C SER A 94 -18.89 -18.98 -7.71
N LEU A 95 -18.21 -19.58 -6.73
CA LEU A 95 -17.19 -18.89 -5.93
C LEU A 95 -15.95 -18.55 -6.76
N ILE A 96 -15.53 -19.44 -7.66
CA ILE A 96 -14.44 -19.18 -8.61
C ILE A 96 -14.82 -18.05 -9.57
N TYR A 97 -16.04 -18.05 -10.10
CA TYR A 97 -16.53 -16.95 -10.94
C TYR A 97 -16.50 -15.61 -10.20
N LYS A 98 -16.99 -15.56 -8.96
CA LYS A 98 -16.95 -14.34 -8.12
C LYS A 98 -15.53 -13.89 -7.81
N LEU A 99 -14.57 -14.80 -7.70
CA LEU A 99 -13.15 -14.45 -7.55
C LEU A 99 -12.58 -13.81 -8.81
N ALA A 100 -12.91 -14.36 -9.99
CA ALA A 100 -12.51 -13.79 -11.27
C ALA A 100 -13.11 -12.40 -11.49
N ASP A 101 -14.38 -12.22 -11.13
CA ASP A 101 -15.07 -10.92 -11.18
C ASP A 101 -14.40 -9.89 -10.25
N ALA A 102 -14.10 -10.25 -9.01
CA ALA A 102 -13.39 -9.37 -8.08
C ALA A 102 -11.99 -8.99 -8.57
N GLN A 103 -11.26 -9.93 -9.18
CA GLN A 103 -9.95 -9.64 -9.79
C GLN A 103 -10.08 -8.71 -11.00
N SER A 104 -11.10 -8.91 -11.84
CA SER A 104 -11.40 -8.03 -12.99
C SER A 104 -11.71 -6.62 -12.51
N LYS A 105 -12.45 -6.48 -11.39
CA LYS A 105 -12.73 -5.19 -10.77
C LYS A 105 -11.48 -4.45 -10.32
N ILE A 106 -10.47 -5.17 -9.81
CA ILE A 106 -9.18 -4.58 -9.44
C ILE A 106 -8.51 -3.96 -10.69
N GLU A 107 -8.49 -4.67 -11.81
CA GLU A 107 -7.90 -4.13 -13.04
C GLU A 107 -8.68 -2.93 -13.60
N GLU A 108 -10.02 -2.94 -13.50
CA GLU A 108 -10.83 -1.76 -13.83
C GLU A 108 -10.48 -0.55 -12.95
N ILE A 109 -10.25 -0.76 -11.65
CA ILE A 109 -9.87 0.29 -10.70
C ILE A 109 -8.47 0.83 -11.03
N HIS A 110 -7.50 -0.03 -11.37
CA HIS A 110 -6.17 0.40 -11.85
C HIS A 110 -6.27 1.23 -13.12
N TYR A 111 -6.98 0.72 -14.13
CA TYR A 111 -7.13 1.39 -15.42
C TYR A 111 -7.80 2.76 -15.28
N LYS A 112 -8.87 2.82 -14.47
CA LYS A 112 -9.56 4.08 -14.17
C LYS A 112 -8.63 5.08 -13.46
N HIS A 113 -7.81 4.62 -12.51
CA HIS A 113 -6.85 5.49 -11.81
C HIS A 113 -5.88 6.16 -12.80
N PHE A 114 -5.39 5.43 -13.81
CA PHE A 114 -4.55 6.00 -14.86
C PHE A 114 -5.28 7.01 -15.74
N ILE A 115 -6.54 6.74 -16.10
CA ILE A 115 -7.37 7.72 -16.81
C ILE A 115 -7.51 9.00 -15.99
N ASP A 116 -7.75 8.87 -14.68
CA ASP A 116 -7.94 10.03 -13.82
C ASP A 116 -6.63 10.82 -13.63
N ILE A 117 -5.47 10.15 -13.57
CA ILE A 117 -4.15 10.82 -13.64
C ILE A 117 -3.97 11.55 -14.98
N LYS A 118 -4.33 10.92 -16.11
CA LYS A 118 -4.24 11.55 -17.44
C LYS A 118 -5.08 12.82 -17.52
N LYS A 119 -6.28 12.84 -16.91
CA LYS A 119 -7.15 14.02 -16.86
C LYS A 119 -6.56 15.18 -16.04
N LEU A 120 -5.73 14.89 -15.06
CA LEU A 120 -5.02 15.94 -14.31
C LEU A 120 -3.91 16.58 -15.13
N CYS A 121 -3.36 15.89 -16.14
CA CYS A 121 -2.25 16.38 -16.93
C CYS A 121 -2.67 17.54 -17.84
N LYS A 122 -1.83 18.57 -17.91
CA LYS A 122 -1.92 19.65 -18.91
C LYS A 122 -1.42 19.15 -20.27
N PRO A 123 -1.75 19.85 -21.38
CA PRO A 123 -1.35 19.44 -22.73
C PRO A 123 0.16 19.20 -22.89
N ASP A 124 1.00 20.00 -22.22
CA ASP A 124 2.46 19.88 -22.22
C ASP A 124 2.99 18.66 -21.43
N GLN A 125 2.19 18.12 -20.51
CA GLN A 125 2.53 16.96 -19.68
C GLN A 125 2.10 15.62 -20.32
N ILE A 126 1.23 15.64 -21.33
CA ILE A 126 0.73 14.42 -22.01
C ILE A 126 1.88 13.52 -22.56
N PRO A 127 2.93 14.05 -23.22
CA PRO A 127 4.03 13.21 -23.67
C PRO A 127 4.76 12.49 -22.53
N ARG A 128 4.86 13.12 -21.34
CA ARG A 128 5.47 12.51 -20.15
C ARG A 128 4.58 11.42 -19.58
N PHE A 129 3.26 11.62 -19.63
CA PHE A 129 2.30 10.59 -19.26
C PHE A 129 2.40 9.36 -20.18
N GLU A 130 2.51 9.55 -21.49
CA GLU A 130 2.66 8.43 -22.43
C GLU A 130 3.94 7.63 -22.16
N LEU A 131 5.06 8.29 -21.87
CA LEU A 131 6.28 7.60 -21.44
C LEU A 131 6.10 6.84 -20.12
N LEU A 132 5.39 7.44 -19.15
CA LEU A 132 5.07 6.78 -17.88
C LEU A 132 4.28 5.48 -18.10
N THR A 133 3.39 5.42 -19.11
CA THR A 133 2.54 4.24 -19.37
C THR A 133 3.32 2.95 -19.64
N GLN A 134 4.55 3.06 -20.17
CA GLN A 134 5.40 1.92 -20.49
C GLN A 134 5.89 1.18 -19.24
N ASP A 135 5.95 1.87 -18.10
CA ASP A 135 6.42 1.32 -16.82
C ASP A 135 5.27 0.95 -15.88
N LEU A 136 4.00 1.21 -16.26
CA LEU A 136 2.88 1.15 -15.32
C LEU A 136 2.62 -0.23 -14.73
N ALA A 137 2.83 -1.29 -15.51
CA ALA A 137 2.69 -2.66 -15.06
C ALA A 137 3.57 -2.97 -13.84
N ASN A 138 4.71 -2.29 -13.71
CA ASN A 138 5.65 -2.51 -12.62
C ASN A 138 5.20 -1.86 -11.30
N TYR A 139 4.33 -0.85 -11.34
CA TYR A 139 3.90 -0.12 -10.13
C TYR A 139 2.77 -0.82 -9.36
N PHE A 140 1.93 -1.60 -10.05
CA PHE A 140 0.76 -2.27 -9.45
C PHE A 140 0.91 -3.79 -9.37
N SER A 141 2.06 -4.32 -9.79
CA SER A 141 2.39 -5.72 -9.56
C SER A 141 2.37 -6.01 -8.05
N PRO A 142 1.72 -7.11 -7.61
CA PRO A 142 1.71 -7.50 -6.21
C PRO A 142 3.14 -7.51 -5.68
N LYS A 143 3.44 -6.62 -4.72
CA LYS A 143 4.78 -6.51 -4.15
C LYS A 143 5.16 -7.89 -3.64
N GLU A 144 6.20 -8.48 -4.24
CA GLU A 144 6.72 -9.77 -3.86
C GLU A 144 6.94 -9.70 -2.34
N ARG A 145 6.10 -10.42 -1.58
CA ARG A 145 6.23 -10.43 -0.12
C ARG A 145 7.55 -11.12 0.14
N ARG A 146 8.64 -10.34 0.28
CA ARG A 146 9.90 -10.83 0.84
C ARG A 146 9.52 -11.43 2.18
N ARG A 147 9.42 -12.76 2.21
CA ARG A 147 9.37 -13.54 3.43
C ARG A 147 10.65 -13.19 4.17
N LYS A 148 10.52 -12.37 5.21
CA LYS A 148 11.57 -12.22 6.23
C LYS A 148 11.50 -13.44 7.13
#